data_AF-A0A7X3V1J2-F1
#
_entry.id   AF-A0A7X3V1J2-F1
#
_cell.length_a   1.000
_cell.length_b   1.000
_cell.length_c   1.000
_cell.angle_alpha   90.00
_cell.angle_beta   90.00
_cell.angle_gamma   90.00
#
_symmetry.space_group_name_H-M   'P 1'
#
loop_
_entity.id
_entity.type
_entity.pdbx_description
1 polymer ?
#
loop_
_entity_poly.entity_id
_entity_poly.type
_entity_poly.pdbx_seq_one_letter_code
_entity_poly.pdbx_strand_id
1 'polypeptide(L)'
;MGEEEGDALVHRIVADWRSATLSPADRALCDYATTLTRKRTDMTAADLDRLRREGLSDRAIHDAVQVVAFFNYITRIADGLGVQPETFISEWGLDA
;
A
#
# COMPACT_ATOMS: atom_id res chain seq x y z
N MET A 1 -7.32 -11.90 -15.07
CA MET A 1 -8.00 -11.73 -13.78
C MET A 1 -9.40 -11.26 -14.11
N GLY A 2 -10.40 -12.06 -13.75
CA GLY A 2 -11.80 -11.63 -13.84
C GLY A 2 -12.09 -10.53 -12.81
N GLU A 3 -13.18 -9.80 -12.99
CA GLU A 3 -13.60 -8.70 -12.08
C GLU A 3 -13.77 -9.21 -10.63
N GLU A 4 -14.49 -10.33 -10.44
CA GLU A 4 -14.67 -10.96 -9.12
C GLU A 4 -13.36 -11.41 -8.45
N GLU A 5 -12.40 -11.91 -9.24
CA GLU A 5 -11.08 -12.30 -8.71
C GLU A 5 -10.27 -11.09 -8.24
N GLY A 6 -10.41 -9.97 -8.95
CA GLY A 6 -9.81 -8.69 -8.60
C GLY A 6 -10.37 -8.15 -7.30
N ASP A 7 -11.70 -8.11 -7.16
CA ASP A 7 -12.37 -7.66 -5.95
C ASP A 7 -11.97 -8.51 -4.75
N ALA A 8 -11.99 -9.84 -4.89
CA ALA A 8 -11.56 -10.76 -3.83
C ALA A 8 -10.10 -10.53 -3.41
N LEU A 9 -9.22 -10.16 -4.35
CA LEU A 9 -7.84 -9.79 -4.02
C LEU A 9 -7.79 -8.48 -3.22
N VAL A 10 -8.54 -7.46 -3.62
CA VAL A 10 -8.60 -6.17 -2.91
C VAL A 10 -9.11 -6.37 -1.48
N HIS A 11 -10.20 -7.13 -1.28
CA HIS A 11 -10.71 -7.45 0.06
C HIS A 11 -9.62 -8.06 0.96
N ARG A 12 -8.84 -9.03 0.44
CA ARG A 12 -7.73 -9.63 1.21
C ARG A 12 -6.60 -8.66 1.50
N ILE A 13 -6.24 -7.80 0.54
CA ILE A 13 -5.19 -6.79 0.71
C ILE A 13 -5.57 -5.79 1.81
N VAL A 14 -6.82 -5.31 1.80
CA VAL A 14 -7.31 -4.35 2.79
C VAL A 14 -7.40 -4.97 4.17
N ALA A 15 -7.88 -6.22 4.29
CA ALA A 15 -7.96 -6.93 5.57
C ALA A 15 -6.58 -7.23 6.16
N ASP A 16 -5.72 -7.93 5.41
CA ASP A 16 -4.30 -8.10 5.73
C ASP A 16 -3.54 -8.55 4.47
N TRP A 17 -2.84 -7.61 3.84
CA TRP A 17 -2.02 -7.87 2.66
C TRP A 17 -1.00 -9.02 2.85
N ARG A 18 -0.61 -9.35 4.08
CA ARG A 18 0.29 -10.49 4.34
C ARG A 18 -0.36 -11.83 4.05
N SER A 19 -1.69 -11.92 4.14
CA SER A 19 -2.48 -13.11 3.80
C SER A 19 -2.82 -13.19 2.30
N ALA A 20 -2.66 -12.08 1.56
CA ALA A 20 -2.96 -12.02 0.15
C ALA A 20 -1.87 -12.70 -0.71
N THR A 21 -2.32 -13.34 -1.79
CA THR A 21 -1.46 -13.87 -2.85
C THR A 21 -0.91 -12.71 -3.68
N LEU A 22 0.30 -12.27 -3.35
CA LEU A 22 1.00 -11.17 -4.00
C LEU A 22 2.25 -11.68 -4.72
N SER A 23 2.62 -11.01 -5.81
CA SER A 23 3.93 -11.23 -6.42
C SER A 23 5.06 -10.86 -5.44
N PRO A 24 6.29 -11.37 -5.61
CA PRO A 24 7.43 -10.98 -4.78
C PRO A 24 7.66 -9.45 -4.76
N ALA A 25 7.51 -8.81 -5.93
CA ALA A 25 7.60 -7.36 -6.09
C ALA A 25 6.53 -6.60 -5.29
N ASP A 26 5.25 -7.00 -5.41
CA ASP A 26 4.15 -6.35 -4.68
C ASP A 26 4.29 -6.55 -3.17
N ARG A 27 4.71 -7.75 -2.73
CA ARG A 27 4.98 -8.03 -1.32
C ARG A 27 6.11 -7.16 -0.78
N ALA A 28 7.20 -6.99 -1.51
CA ALA A 28 8.29 -6.11 -1.12
C ALA A 28 7.84 -4.63 -1.08
N LEU A 29 6.98 -4.23 -2.00
CA LEU A 29 6.38 -2.89 -2.03
C LEU A 29 5.46 -2.65 -0.82
N CYS A 30 4.61 -3.61 -0.43
CA CYS A 30 3.78 -3.51 0.77
C CYS A 30 4.62 -3.44 2.06
N ASP A 31 5.70 -4.21 2.14
CA ASP A 31 6.67 -4.13 3.25
C ASP A 31 7.29 -2.72 3.32
N TYR A 32 7.79 -2.22 2.19
CA TYR A 32 8.40 -0.90 2.09
C TYR A 32 7.40 0.21 2.48
N ALA A 33 6.17 0.16 1.96
CA ALA A 33 5.11 1.10 2.27
C ALA A 33 4.75 1.08 3.76
N THR A 34 4.73 -0.11 4.39
CA THR A 34 4.51 -0.28 5.83
C THR A 34 5.61 0.39 6.65
N THR A 35 6.88 0.18 6.29
CA THR A 35 8.02 0.80 6.96
C THR A 35 8.02 2.32 6.79
N LEU A 36 7.83 2.83 5.57
CA LEU A 36 7.77 4.27 5.30
C LEU A 36 6.61 4.93 6.05
N THR A 37 5.50 4.23 6.25
CA THR A 37 4.34 4.76 6.99
C THR A 37 4.56 4.77 8.51
N ARG A 38 5.15 3.69 9.08
CA ARG A 38 5.20 3.48 10.54
C ARG A 38 6.55 3.78 11.18
N LYS A 39 7.64 3.69 10.42
CA LYS A 39 9.03 3.71 10.90
C LYS A 39 9.96 4.48 9.93
N ARG A 40 9.47 5.58 9.35
CA ARG A 40 10.20 6.36 8.35
C ARG A 40 11.62 6.79 8.76
N THR A 41 11.86 6.98 10.06
CA THR A 41 13.18 7.35 10.61
C THR A 41 14.20 6.22 10.57
N ASP A 42 13.74 4.98 10.45
CA ASP A 42 14.56 3.78 10.50
C ASP A 42 14.93 3.32 9.07
N MET A 43 14.47 4.04 8.05
CA MET A 43 14.71 3.69 6.65
C MET A 43 16.18 3.83 6.27
N THR A 44 16.63 2.90 5.46
CA THR A 44 18.01 2.81 5.00
C THR A 44 18.08 2.56 3.49
N ALA A 45 19.28 2.66 2.91
CA ALA A 45 19.51 2.28 1.52
C ALA A 45 19.11 0.80 1.24
N ALA A 46 19.21 -0.08 2.23
CA ALA A 46 18.88 -1.50 2.10
C ALA A 46 17.39 -1.74 1.77
N ASP A 47 16.50 -0.84 2.20
CA ASP A 47 15.07 -0.91 1.88
C ASP A 47 14.83 -0.67 0.38
N LEU A 48 15.57 0.27 -0.21
CA LEU A 48 15.53 0.54 -1.66
C LEU A 48 16.18 -0.60 -2.45
N ASP A 49 17.31 -1.13 -1.97
CA ASP A 49 18.00 -2.25 -2.62
C ASP A 49 17.15 -3.52 -2.63
N ARG A 50 16.29 -3.72 -1.63
CA ARG A 50 15.31 -4.81 -1.63
C ARG A 50 14.31 -4.68 -2.79
N LEU A 51 13.78 -3.49 -3.03
CA LEU A 51 12.87 -3.24 -4.16
C LEU A 51 13.58 -3.46 -5.51
N ARG A 52 14.83 -2.99 -5.64
CA ARG A 52 15.64 -3.20 -6.86
C ARG A 52 15.87 -4.68 -7.16
N ARG A 53 16.11 -5.50 -6.12
CA ARG A 53 16.30 -6.95 -6.27
C ARG A 53 15.05 -7.67 -6.78
N GLU A 54 13.86 -7.15 -6.51
CA GLU A 54 12.60 -7.66 -7.08
C GLU A 54 12.30 -7.08 -8.48
N GLY A 55 13.24 -6.33 -9.07
CA GLY A 55 13.15 -5.84 -10.44
C GLY A 55 12.54 -4.44 -10.60
N LEU A 56 12.26 -3.71 -9.50
CA LEU A 56 11.77 -2.34 -9.61
C LEU A 56 12.89 -1.39 -10.04
N SER A 57 12.63 -0.60 -11.07
CA SER A 57 13.52 0.49 -11.49
C SER A 57 13.50 1.64 -10.48
N ASP A 58 14.54 2.48 -10.48
CA ASP A 58 14.57 3.69 -9.62
C ASP A 58 13.37 4.62 -9.88
N ARG A 59 12.89 4.68 -11.14
CA ARG A 59 11.67 5.41 -11.47
C ARG A 59 10.44 4.80 -10.80
N ALA A 60 10.28 3.48 -10.87
CA ALA A 60 9.16 2.80 -10.22
C ALA A 60 9.20 2.97 -8.69
N ILE A 61 10.40 2.92 -8.09
CA ILE A 61 10.60 3.15 -6.66
C ILE A 61 10.24 4.60 -6.29
N HIS A 62 10.66 5.56 -7.09
CA HIS A 62 10.29 6.96 -6.91
C HIS A 62 8.76 7.15 -6.95
N ASP A 63 8.09 6.59 -7.96
CA ASP A 63 6.64 6.69 -8.11
C ASP A 63 5.91 6.04 -6.91
N ALA A 64 6.38 4.88 -6.47
CA ALA A 64 5.90 4.22 -5.26
C ALA A 64 6.03 5.10 -4.00
N VAL A 65 7.20 5.73 -3.80
CA VAL A 65 7.43 6.64 -2.66
C VAL A 65 6.46 7.81 -2.69
N GLN A 66 6.23 8.39 -3.87
CA GLN A 66 5.29 9.50 -4.02
C GLN A 66 3.87 9.11 -3.63
N VAL A 67 3.38 7.95 -4.11
CA VAL A 67 2.05 7.45 -3.77
C VAL A 67 1.92 7.20 -2.26
N VAL A 68 2.87 6.48 -1.67
CA VAL A 68 2.85 6.19 -0.22
C VAL A 68 2.92 7.47 0.62
N ALA A 69 3.76 8.42 0.23
CA ALA A 69 3.88 9.70 0.93
C ALA A 69 2.61 10.56 0.80
N PHE A 70 2.01 10.60 -0.39
CA PHE A 70 0.77 11.32 -0.63
C PHE A 70 -0.37 10.76 0.23
N PHE A 71 -0.54 9.43 0.27
CA PHE A 71 -1.56 8.81 1.13
C PHE A 71 -1.28 9.04 2.61
N ASN A 72 -0.02 9.07 3.04
CA ASN A 72 0.34 9.48 4.39
C ASN A 72 -0.07 10.93 4.70
N TYR A 73 0.10 11.86 3.76
CA TYR A 73 -0.32 13.25 3.95
C TYR A 73 -1.85 13.38 3.99
N ILE A 74 -2.55 12.88 2.98
CA ILE A 74 -3.99 13.14 2.83
C ILE A 74 -4.84 12.42 3.88
N THR A 75 -4.46 11.21 4.31
CA THR A 75 -5.17 10.49 5.39
C THR A 75 -5.09 11.28 6.70
N ARG A 76 -3.95 11.89 7.01
CA ARG A 76 -3.81 12.76 8.20
C ARG A 76 -4.67 14.02 8.12
N ILE A 77 -4.86 14.58 6.92
CA ILE A 77 -5.77 15.71 6.72
C ILE A 77 -7.22 15.27 6.92
N ALA A 78 -7.62 14.16 6.32
CA ALA A 78 -8.97 13.60 6.45
C ALA A 78 -9.30 13.29 7.93
N ASP A 79 -8.42 12.56 8.61
CA ASP A 79 -8.56 12.21 10.02
C ASP A 79 -8.58 13.46 10.91
N GLY A 80 -7.67 14.41 10.66
CA GLY A 80 -7.55 15.64 11.45
C GLY A 80 -8.73 16.59 11.31
N LEU A 81 -9.46 16.52 10.19
CA LEU A 81 -10.65 17.35 9.92
C LEU A 81 -11.97 16.58 10.10
N GLY A 82 -11.92 15.29 10.42
CA GLY A 82 -13.11 14.46 10.61
C GLY A 82 -13.90 14.19 9.32
N VAL A 83 -13.21 14.12 8.17
CA VAL A 83 -13.84 13.81 6.88
C VAL A 83 -14.49 12.43 6.94
N GLN A 84 -15.76 12.34 6.53
CA GLN A 84 -16.51 11.08 6.52
C GLN A 84 -16.41 10.40 5.16
N PRO A 85 -16.41 9.05 5.11
CA PRO A 85 -16.46 8.30 3.85
C PRO A 85 -17.72 8.63 3.03
N GLU A 86 -17.61 8.51 1.71
CA GLU A 86 -18.73 8.67 0.79
C GLU A 86 -19.70 7.48 0.89
N THR A 87 -21.00 7.76 1.06
CA THR A 87 -22.03 6.73 1.26
C THR A 87 -22.33 5.86 0.03
N PHE A 88 -21.76 6.19 -1.13
CA PHE A 88 -21.97 5.47 -2.39
C PHE A 88 -20.75 4.61 -2.78
N ILE A 89 -19.69 4.63 -1.99
CA ILE A 89 -18.50 3.80 -2.18
C ILE A 89 -18.60 2.61 -1.23
N SER A 90 -18.49 1.39 -1.77
CA SER A 90 -18.43 0.18 -0.95
C SER A 90 -17.17 0.15 -0.11
N GLU A 91 -17.28 -0.29 1.14
CA GLU A 91 -16.13 -0.47 2.02
C GLU A 91 -15.41 -1.79 1.70
N TRP A 92 -14.11 -1.71 1.42
CA TRP A 92 -13.30 -2.88 1.18
C TRP A 92 -12.87 -3.54 2.50
N GLY A 93 -12.83 -4.87 2.53
CA GLY A 93 -12.25 -5.63 3.65
C GLY A 93 -13.10 -5.71 4.95
N LEU A 94 -14.34 -5.21 4.95
CA LEU A 94 -15.26 -5.29 6.09
C LEU A 94 -16.34 -6.39 5.98
N ASP A 95 -16.47 -7.03 4.80
CA ASP A 95 -17.46 -8.09 4.52
C ASP A 95 -16.91 -9.53 4.64
N ALA A 96 -15.94 -9.78 5.51
CA ALA A 96 -15.35 -11.12 5.74
C ALA A 96 -16.01 -11.88 6.91
#